data_AF-A0A161MPC9-F1
#
_entry.id   AF-A0A161MPC9-F1
#
_cell.length_a   1.000
_cell.length_b   1.000
_cell.length_c   1.000
_cell.angle_alpha   90.00
_cell.angle_beta   90.00
_cell.angle_gamma   90.00
#
_symmetry.space_group_name_H-M   'P 1'
#
loop_
_entity.id
_entity.type
_entity.pdbx_description
1 polymer ?
#
loop_
_entity_poly.entity_id
_entity_poly.type
_entity_poly.pdbx_seq_one_letter_code
_entity_poly.pdbx_strand_id
1 'polypeptide(L)'
;RQRRCGWFDAVLAKQAIILSGVSGLVLTKLDVLDQFSEIKICTQYKYDGVIYDYIPASSYVQNNLEPIYETVPGWKENTFGSVTYEDLPKNAISYIKKIEEILKVPVYLISTGPERNAMIIINDKFLK
;
A
#
# COMPACT_ATOMS: atom_id res chain seq x y z
N ARG A 1 -4.07 23.47 2.25
CA ARG A 1 -3.36 23.27 0.95
C ARG A 1 -3.71 21.89 0.40
N GLN A 2 -4.00 21.77 -0.89
CA GLN A 2 -4.25 20.48 -1.55
C GLN A 2 -2.97 19.62 -1.53
N ARG A 3 -3.11 18.33 -1.19
CA ARG A 3 -1.98 17.37 -1.19
C ARG A 3 -1.77 16.84 -2.60
N ARG A 4 -0.51 16.52 -2.95
CA ARG A 4 -0.21 15.75 -4.17
C ARG A 4 -0.58 14.29 -3.93
N CYS A 5 -1.12 13.63 -4.95
CA CYS A 5 -1.50 12.21 -4.90
C CYS A 5 -0.60 11.41 -5.84
N GLY A 6 -0.41 10.14 -5.52
CA GLY A 6 0.35 9.17 -6.30
C GLY A 6 -0.08 7.75 -5.92
N TRP A 7 0.46 6.77 -6.66
CA TRP A 7 0.25 5.36 -6.35
C TRP A 7 0.99 4.92 -5.09
N PHE A 8 0.65 3.73 -4.58
CA PHE A 8 1.32 3.17 -3.42
C PHE A 8 2.80 2.89 -3.75
N ASP A 9 3.69 3.40 -2.91
CA ASP A 9 5.13 3.26 -3.08
C ASP A 9 5.68 2.22 -2.12
N ALA A 10 5.85 1.00 -2.62
CA ALA A 10 6.33 -0.10 -1.80
C ALA A 10 7.83 0.01 -1.49
N VAL A 11 8.61 0.71 -2.33
CA VAL A 11 10.04 0.95 -2.08
C VAL A 11 10.20 1.83 -0.84
N LEU A 12 9.48 2.96 -0.79
CA LEU A 12 9.51 3.86 0.36
C LEU A 12 8.91 3.22 1.61
N ALA A 13 7.78 2.51 1.47
CA ALA A 13 7.17 1.83 2.59
C ALA A 13 8.11 0.78 3.20
N LYS A 14 8.76 -0.05 2.37
CA LYS A 14 9.75 -1.05 2.81
C LYS A 14 10.91 -0.40 3.56
N GLN A 15 11.45 0.69 3.03
CA GLN A 15 12.53 1.42 3.71
C GLN A 15 12.08 1.99 5.05
N ALA A 16 10.88 2.56 5.13
CA ALA A 16 10.31 3.06 6.39
C ALA A 16 10.15 1.94 7.43
N ILE A 17 9.68 0.76 7.03
CA ILE A 17 9.53 -0.42 7.89
C ILE A 17 10.89 -0.83 8.47
N ILE A 18 11.91 -0.95 7.61
CA ILE A 18 13.27 -1.35 8.03
C ILE A 18 13.85 -0.35 9.04
N LEU A 19 13.69 0.96 8.79
CA LEU A 19 14.23 2.00 9.66
C LEU A 19 13.51 2.11 11.01
N SER A 20 12.22 1.81 11.05
CA SER A 20 11.40 1.97 12.25
C SER A 20 11.19 0.68 13.05
N GLY A 21 11.52 -0.48 12.49
CA GLY A 21 11.28 -1.78 13.12
C GLY A 21 9.79 -2.16 13.18
N VAL A 22 8.97 -1.63 12.27
CA VAL A 22 7.53 -1.93 12.21
C VAL A 22 7.31 -3.42 11.96
N SER A 23 6.46 -4.04 12.78
CA SER A 23 6.14 -5.48 12.72
C SER A 23 4.82 -5.80 12.03
N GLY A 24 4.00 -4.79 11.71
CA GLY A 24 2.75 -4.97 11.00
C GLY A 24 2.14 -3.65 10.52
N LEU A 25 1.32 -3.74 9.49
CA LEU A 25 0.76 -2.59 8.77
C LEU A 25 -0.68 -2.31 9.18
N VAL A 26 -1.00 -1.01 9.15
CA VAL A 26 -2.38 -0.54 9.11
C VAL A 26 -2.60 0.08 7.74
N LEU A 27 -3.43 -0.54 6.91
CA LEU A 27 -3.83 0.03 5.62
C LEU A 27 -5.03 0.95 5.83
N THR A 28 -5.00 2.13 5.23
CA THR A 28 -6.07 3.12 5.36
C THR A 28 -6.53 3.58 4.00
N LYS A 29 -7.78 4.01 3.90
CA LYS A 29 -8.35 4.59 2.68
C LYS A 29 -8.38 3.62 1.49
N LEU A 30 -8.69 2.36 1.77
CA LEU A 30 -8.85 1.35 0.72
C LEU A 30 -9.99 1.76 -0.25
N ASP A 31 -11.04 2.37 0.28
CA ASP A 31 -12.22 2.89 -0.43
C ASP A 31 -11.89 3.89 -1.54
N VAL A 32 -10.77 4.62 -1.42
CA VAL A 32 -10.33 5.56 -2.47
C VAL A 32 -9.95 4.82 -3.76
N LEU A 33 -9.59 3.54 -3.67
CA LEU A 33 -9.16 2.71 -4.79
C LEU A 33 -10.34 2.02 -5.51
N ASP A 34 -11.56 2.08 -4.97
CA ASP A 34 -12.75 1.39 -5.49
C ASP A 34 -13.04 1.74 -6.96
N GLN A 35 -12.76 2.97 -7.38
CA GLN A 35 -13.12 3.47 -8.72
C GLN A 35 -12.19 2.97 -9.86
N PHE A 36 -11.05 2.36 -9.56
CA PHE A 36 -10.06 2.02 -10.58
C PHE A 36 -10.28 0.62 -11.16
N SER A 37 -10.08 0.49 -12.49
CA SER A 37 -10.02 -0.82 -13.15
C SER A 37 -8.67 -1.52 -12.94
N GLU A 38 -7.62 -0.74 -12.72
CA GLU A 38 -6.24 -1.20 -12.53
C GLU A 38 -5.58 -0.30 -11.49
N ILE A 39 -4.76 -0.90 -10.64
CA ILE A 39 -4.01 -0.21 -9.59
C ILE A 39 -2.54 -0.50 -9.82
N LYS A 40 -1.70 0.53 -9.65
CA LYS A 40 -0.26 0.41 -9.78
C LYS A 40 0.40 0.45 -8.40
N ILE A 41 1.44 -0.36 -8.24
CA ILE A 41 2.29 -0.41 -7.06
C ILE A 41 3.72 -0.15 -7.51
N CYS A 42 4.37 0.90 -7.00
CA CYS A 42 5.77 1.14 -7.31
C CYS A 42 6.60 0.13 -6.53
N THR A 43 7.30 -0.76 -7.25
CA THR A 43 8.09 -1.85 -6.66
C THR A 43 9.59 -1.59 -6.75
N GLN A 44 10.02 -0.77 -7.71
CA GLN A 44 11.42 -0.40 -7.94
C GLN A 44 11.49 1.00 -8.53
N TYR A 45 12.68 1.60 -8.51
CA TYR A 45 12.99 2.79 -9.30
C TYR A 45 14.07 2.49 -10.33
N LYS A 46 14.14 3.32 -11.36
CA LYS A 46 15.20 3.33 -12.36
C LYS A 46 15.80 4.72 -12.49
N TYR A 47 17.11 4.80 -12.59
CA TYR A 47 17.81 6.01 -13.00
C TYR A 47 19.09 5.63 -13.73
N ASP A 48 19.29 6.21 -14.92
CA ASP A 48 20.46 5.99 -15.77
C ASP A 48 20.78 4.49 -16.01
N GLY A 49 19.73 3.71 -16.29
CA GLY A 49 19.83 2.26 -16.50
C GLY A 49 20.00 1.42 -15.22
N VAL A 50 20.24 2.04 -14.06
CA VAL A 50 20.38 1.36 -12.78
C VAL A 50 19.02 1.19 -12.10
N ILE A 51 18.77 -0.01 -11.59
CA ILE A 51 17.56 -0.35 -10.82
C ILE A 51 17.85 -0.19 -9.32
N TYR A 52 16.92 0.44 -8.62
CA TYR A 52 16.98 0.66 -7.17
C TYR A 52 15.75 0.05 -6.49
N ASP A 53 15.98 -0.69 -5.41
CA ASP A 53 14.93 -1.20 -4.51
C ASP A 53 14.90 -0.44 -3.15
N TYR A 54 15.52 0.75 -3.12
CA TYR A 54 15.56 1.71 -2.02
C TYR A 54 15.64 3.15 -2.57
N ILE A 55 15.42 4.17 -1.73
CA ILE A 55 15.63 5.56 -2.14
C ILE A 55 17.13 5.92 -2.03
N PRO A 56 17.82 6.34 -3.11
CA PRO A 56 19.24 6.69 -3.05
C PRO A 56 19.47 7.95 -2.22
N ALA A 57 20.63 8.08 -1.56
CA ALA A 57 20.92 9.25 -0.71
C ALA A 57 21.06 10.58 -1.49
N SER A 58 21.43 10.52 -2.77
CA SER A 58 21.63 11.72 -3.61
C SER A 58 20.30 12.34 -4.01
N SER A 59 20.07 13.60 -3.62
CA SER A 59 18.87 14.36 -4.02
C SER A 59 18.79 14.56 -5.54
N TYR A 60 19.93 14.69 -6.22
CA TYR A 60 19.96 14.76 -7.68
C TYR A 60 19.42 13.46 -8.30
N VAL A 61 19.83 12.30 -7.80
CA VAL A 61 19.31 11.01 -8.28
C VAL A 61 17.82 10.88 -7.96
N GLN A 62 17.42 11.18 -6.71
CA GLN A 62 16.01 11.10 -6.28
C GLN A 62 15.05 11.90 -7.18
N ASN A 63 15.44 13.11 -7.57
CA ASN A 63 14.61 13.97 -8.43
C ASN A 63 14.46 13.46 -9.87
N ASN A 64 15.30 12.50 -10.29
CA ASN A 64 15.30 11.94 -11.63
C ASN A 64 14.93 10.44 -11.66
N LEU A 65 14.46 9.88 -10.54
CA LEU A 65 14.00 8.50 -10.49
C LEU A 65 12.73 8.29 -11.31
N GLU A 66 12.73 7.25 -12.14
CA GLU A 66 11.55 6.73 -12.82
C GLU A 66 10.96 5.56 -12.02
N PRO A 67 9.68 5.59 -11.62
CA PRO A 67 9.05 4.46 -10.94
C PRO A 67 8.78 3.30 -11.89
N ILE A 68 9.13 2.10 -11.47
CA ILE A 68 8.73 0.84 -12.09
C ILE A 68 7.53 0.30 -11.33
N TYR A 69 6.43 0.14 -12.05
CA TYR A 69 5.16 -0.29 -11.49
C TYR A 69 4.89 -1.76 -11.79
N GLU A 70 4.38 -2.46 -10.77
CA GLU A 70 3.54 -3.64 -10.99
C GLU A 70 2.07 -3.20 -11.06
N THR A 71 1.35 -3.68 -12.07
CA THR A 71 -0.08 -3.40 -12.24
C THR A 71 -0.89 -4.60 -11.78
N VAL A 72 -1.90 -4.34 -10.95
CA VAL A 72 -2.87 -5.35 -10.51
C VAL A 72 -4.29 -4.94 -10.90
N PRO A 73 -5.21 -5.90 -11.07
CA PRO A 73 -6.62 -5.59 -11.29
C PRO A 73 -7.19 -4.78 -10.12
N GLY A 74 -7.91 -3.70 -10.44
CA GLY A 74 -8.80 -3.03 -9.50
C GLY A 74 -10.10 -3.83 -9.32
N TRP A 75 -11.03 -3.33 -8.50
CA TRP A 75 -12.26 -4.06 -8.17
C TRP A 75 -13.55 -3.40 -8.64
N LYS A 76 -13.64 -2.06 -8.81
CA LYS A 76 -14.90 -1.39 -9.21
C LYS A 76 -16.11 -1.75 -8.32
N GLU A 77 -15.83 -2.03 -7.05
CA GLU A 77 -16.79 -2.44 -6.03
C GLU A 77 -16.55 -1.61 -4.76
N ASN A 78 -17.58 -1.42 -3.95
CA ASN A 78 -17.48 -0.58 -2.76
C ASN A 78 -16.78 -1.33 -1.62
N THR A 79 -15.75 -0.73 -1.02
CA THR A 79 -15.10 -1.20 0.22
C THR A 79 -15.36 -0.29 1.41
N PHE A 80 -16.05 0.85 1.20
CA PHE A 80 -16.38 1.80 2.24
C PHE A 80 -17.32 1.18 3.28
N GLY A 81 -16.91 1.23 4.54
CA GLY A 81 -17.68 0.72 5.68
C GLY A 81 -17.67 -0.80 5.85
N SER A 82 -16.89 -1.55 5.05
CA SER A 82 -16.69 -3.00 5.27
C SER A 82 -16.08 -3.25 6.65
N VAL A 83 -16.59 -4.24 7.39
CA VAL A 83 -16.17 -4.54 8.77
C VAL A 83 -15.62 -5.95 8.95
N THR A 84 -15.81 -6.84 7.97
CA THR A 84 -15.16 -8.15 7.92
C THR A 84 -14.25 -8.28 6.71
N TYR A 85 -13.28 -9.19 6.77
CA TYR A 85 -12.34 -9.41 5.66
C TYR A 85 -13.03 -10.05 4.45
N GLU A 86 -14.08 -10.84 4.71
CA GLU A 86 -14.90 -11.52 3.73
C GLU A 86 -15.82 -10.56 2.95
N ASP A 87 -16.11 -9.39 3.50
CA ASP A 87 -16.88 -8.33 2.82
C ASP A 87 -16.08 -7.67 1.69
N LEU A 88 -14.76 -7.87 1.63
CA LEU A 88 -13.90 -7.23 0.64
C LEU A 88 -13.97 -7.96 -0.72
N PRO A 89 -13.96 -7.21 -1.84
CA PRO A 89 -13.82 -7.79 -3.17
C PRO A 89 -12.54 -8.62 -3.30
N LYS A 90 -12.60 -9.70 -4.10
CA LYS A 90 -11.46 -10.61 -4.29
C LYS A 90 -10.19 -9.91 -4.75
N ASN A 91 -10.31 -8.90 -5.61
CA ASN A 91 -9.16 -8.12 -6.09
C ASN A 91 -8.60 -7.19 -5.00
N ALA A 92 -9.44 -6.66 -4.11
CA ALA A 92 -8.98 -5.89 -2.94
C ALA A 92 -8.19 -6.78 -1.97
N ILE A 93 -8.70 -7.98 -1.68
CA ILE A 93 -7.99 -9.00 -0.89
C ILE A 93 -6.64 -9.36 -1.54
N SER A 94 -6.62 -9.53 -2.86
CA SER A 94 -5.40 -9.85 -3.61
C SER A 94 -4.38 -8.72 -3.58
N TYR A 95 -4.84 -7.47 -3.67
CA TYR A 95 -4.01 -6.27 -3.50
C TYR A 95 -3.37 -6.21 -2.11
N ILE A 96 -4.15 -6.46 -1.05
CA ILE A 96 -3.65 -6.50 0.34
C ILE A 96 -2.55 -7.57 0.50
N LYS A 97 -2.81 -8.79 0.01
CA LYS A 97 -1.83 -9.89 0.05
C LYS A 97 -0.56 -9.55 -0.74
N LYS A 98 -0.70 -8.86 -1.87
CA LYS A 98 0.44 -8.41 -2.68
C LYS A 98 1.30 -7.41 -1.91
N ILE A 99 0.68 -6.47 -1.18
CA ILE A 99 1.41 -5.54 -0.30
C ILE A 99 2.18 -6.31 0.78
N GLU A 100 1.55 -7.27 1.46
CA GLU A 100 2.21 -8.11 2.46
C GLU A 100 3.40 -8.87 1.87
N GLU A 101 3.23 -9.43 0.66
CA GLU A 101 4.29 -10.16 -0.05
C GLU A 101 5.49 -9.27 -0.36
N ILE A 102 5.26 -8.03 -0.84
CA ILE A 102 6.33 -7.10 -1.20
C ILE A 102 7.05 -6.58 0.04
N LEU A 103 6.29 -6.21 1.07
CA LEU A 103 6.82 -5.57 2.29
C LEU A 103 7.33 -6.56 3.33
N LYS A 104 7.02 -7.86 3.19
CA LYS A 104 7.40 -8.93 4.12
C LYS A 104 6.97 -8.69 5.56
N VAL A 105 5.88 -7.94 5.74
CA VAL A 105 5.21 -7.71 7.02
C VAL A 105 3.71 -7.90 6.85
N PRO A 106 3.02 -8.45 7.87
CA PRO A 106 1.58 -8.66 7.80
C PRO A 106 0.79 -7.35 7.89
N VAL A 107 -0.41 -7.33 7.33
CA VAL A 107 -1.41 -6.30 7.57
C VAL A 107 -2.26 -6.73 8.76
N TYR A 108 -2.28 -5.90 9.80
CA TYR A 108 -3.04 -6.19 11.01
C TYR A 108 -4.43 -5.56 11.00
N LEU A 109 -4.56 -4.40 10.37
CA LEU A 109 -5.80 -3.62 10.36
C LEU A 109 -6.00 -2.94 9.01
N ILE A 110 -7.25 -2.88 8.57
CA ILE A 110 -7.67 -2.10 7.41
C ILE A 110 -8.73 -1.11 7.85
N SER A 111 -8.49 0.18 7.64
CA SER A 111 -9.51 1.23 7.81
C SER A 111 -10.26 1.41 6.49
N THR A 112 -11.57 1.21 6.57
CA THR A 112 -12.53 1.24 5.46
C THR A 112 -13.43 2.48 5.51
N GLY A 113 -13.14 3.44 6.40
CA GLY A 113 -13.87 4.68 6.51
C GLY A 113 -13.35 5.58 7.63
N PRO A 114 -13.89 6.81 7.76
CA PRO A 114 -13.47 7.76 8.79
C PRO A 114 -14.01 7.43 10.18
N GLU A 115 -15.08 6.63 10.27
CA GLU A 115 -15.72 6.26 11.53
C GLU A 115 -14.87 5.26 12.31
N ARG A 116 -14.93 5.32 13.65
CA ARG A 116 -14.09 4.48 14.52
C ARG A 116 -14.35 2.98 14.34
N ASN A 117 -15.55 2.60 13.97
CA ASN A 117 -15.96 1.21 13.72
C ASN A 117 -15.79 0.78 12.25
N ALA A 118 -15.40 1.69 11.35
CA ALA A 118 -15.12 1.36 9.95
C ALA A 118 -13.69 0.81 9.82
N MET A 119 -13.46 -0.35 10.43
CA MET A 119 -12.19 -1.06 10.40
C MET A 119 -12.37 -2.58 10.42
N ILE A 120 -11.46 -3.27 9.74
CA ILE A 120 -11.34 -4.72 9.73
C ILE A 120 -10.07 -5.08 10.51
N ILE A 121 -10.20 -5.88 11.57
CA ILE A 121 -9.06 -6.40 12.32
C ILE A 121 -8.72 -7.79 11.78
N ILE A 122 -7.55 -7.93 11.16
CA ILE A 122 -7.07 -9.19 10.57
C ILE A 122 -6.26 -9.99 11.58
N ASN A 123 -5.47 -9.31 12.42
CA ASN A 123 -4.60 -9.96 13.39
C ASN A 123 -4.70 -9.30 14.77
N ASP A 124 -5.12 -10.08 15.76
CA ASP A 124 -5.29 -9.66 17.15
C ASP A 124 -3.97 -9.25 17.82
N LYS A 125 -2.80 -9.58 17.23
CA LYS A 125 -1.50 -9.06 17.70
C LYS A 125 -1.39 -7.53 17.67
N PHE A 126 -2.28 -6.83 16.97
CA PHE A 126 -2.32 -5.37 17.02
C PHE A 126 -2.88 -4.83 18.34
N LEU A 127 -3.76 -5.58 19.01
CA LEU A 127 -4.44 -5.14 20.24
C LEU A 127 -3.73 -5.60 21.52
N LYS A 128 -2.62 -6.33 21.39
CA LYS A 128 -1.81 -6.88 22.50
C LYS A 128 -0.45 -6.22 22.54
#